data_AF-A0A356JXG7-F1
#
_entry.id   AF-A0A356JXG7-F1
#
_cell.length_a   1.000
_cell.length_b   1.000
_cell.length_c   1.000
_cell.angle_alpha   90.00
_cell.angle_beta   90.00
_cell.angle_gamma   90.00
#
_symmetry.space_group_name_H-M   'P 1'
#
loop_
_entity.id
_entity.type
_entity.pdbx_description
1 polymer ?
#
loop_
_entity_poly.entity_id
_entity_poly.type
_entity_poly.pdbx_seq_one_letter_code
_entity_poly.pdbx_strand_id
1 'polypeptide(L)'
;MTFDAEQFKENLTARLRRQYGKDITQANKHDLFDAVSASALEIIMPNWMNTRKEYEAKPTKQLYYLSAEFLMGRALGNNLINSGIMEQVKDVLKDMNISYDFIEDEEPDAGLGNGGLGRLAACFLDSLATLEYPGHGYGIRYEYGMFEQHIINGEQVEFPDNWLKHRDPWEVKRSDLAVTVKFGGQIKYGKTPDGQDRFYLENAEEITATPYDM
;
A
#
# COMPACT_ATOMS: atom_id res chain seq x y z
N MET A 1 -9.75 -1.96 19.58
CA MET A 1 -10.59 -1.85 18.37
C MET A 1 -11.82 -2.70 18.61
N THR A 2 -13.03 -2.19 18.40
CA THR A 2 -14.27 -2.97 18.55
C THR A 2 -14.78 -3.28 17.15
N PHE A 3 -14.91 -4.57 16.82
CA PHE A 3 -15.45 -5.00 15.53
C PHE A 3 -16.97 -4.94 15.55
N ASP A 4 -17.58 -4.34 14.53
CA ASP A 4 -19.02 -4.32 14.30
C ASP A 4 -19.33 -5.07 13.00
N ALA A 5 -19.96 -6.23 13.15
CA ALA A 5 -20.29 -7.12 12.05
C ALA A 5 -21.24 -6.50 11.04
N GLU A 6 -22.24 -5.73 11.50
CA GLU A 6 -23.23 -5.13 10.60
C GLU A 6 -22.61 -3.94 9.85
N GLN A 7 -21.77 -3.15 10.52
CA GLN A 7 -21.01 -2.10 9.84
C GLN A 7 -20.06 -2.66 8.79
N PHE A 8 -19.39 -3.80 9.07
CA PHE A 8 -18.52 -4.46 8.10
C PHE A 8 -19.30 -4.93 6.86
N LYS A 9 -20.47 -5.56 7.05
CA LYS A 9 -21.37 -5.96 5.94
C LYS A 9 -21.82 -4.77 5.11
N GLU A 10 -22.16 -3.66 5.77
CA GLU A 10 -22.57 -2.42 5.10
C GLU A 10 -21.42 -1.84 4.28
N ASN A 11 -20.21 -1.76 4.84
CA ASN A 11 -19.01 -1.26 4.16
C ASN A 11 -18.70 -2.09 2.92
N LEU A 12 -18.73 -3.43 3.03
CA LEU A 12 -18.50 -4.35 1.92
C LEU A 12 -19.52 -4.14 0.82
N THR A 13 -20.81 -4.12 1.17
CA THR A 13 -21.90 -3.92 0.21
C THR A 13 -21.87 -2.52 -0.41
N ALA A 14 -21.47 -1.50 0.35
CA ALA A 14 -21.27 -0.14 -0.16
C ALA A 14 -20.08 -0.06 -1.12
N ARG A 15 -18.98 -0.76 -0.85
CA ARG A 15 -17.81 -0.83 -1.72
C ARG A 15 -18.16 -1.49 -3.05
N LEU A 16 -18.85 -2.64 -3.04
CA LEU A 16 -19.33 -3.30 -4.26
C LEU A 16 -20.21 -2.37 -5.11
N ARG A 17 -21.17 -1.69 -4.49
CA ARG A 17 -22.07 -0.76 -5.18
C ARG A 17 -21.33 0.44 -5.77
N ARG A 18 -20.45 1.08 -5.00
CA ARG A 18 -19.77 2.32 -5.42
C ARG A 18 -18.68 2.07 -6.44
N GLN A 19 -17.91 1.00 -6.27
CA GLN A 19 -16.74 0.72 -7.11
C GLN A 19 -17.09 -0.08 -8.35
N TYR A 20 -18.07 -0.99 -8.27
CA TYR A 20 -18.39 -1.92 -9.35
C TYR A 20 -19.84 -1.86 -9.84
N GLY A 21 -20.73 -1.14 -9.16
CA GLY A 21 -22.15 -1.10 -9.52
C GLY A 21 -22.85 -2.46 -9.36
N LYS A 22 -22.34 -3.31 -8.46
CA LYS A 22 -22.80 -4.69 -8.25
C LYS A 22 -23.29 -4.91 -6.83
N ASP A 23 -24.18 -5.87 -6.67
CA ASP A 23 -24.42 -6.53 -5.37
C ASP A 23 -23.58 -7.82 -5.25
N ILE A 24 -23.68 -8.49 -4.09
CA ILE A 24 -22.92 -9.72 -3.79
C ILE A 24 -23.22 -10.84 -4.79
N THR A 25 -24.44 -10.93 -5.33
CA THR A 25 -24.85 -11.99 -6.26
C THR A 25 -24.25 -11.82 -7.65
N GLN A 26 -23.82 -10.60 -7.98
CA GLN A 26 -23.22 -10.24 -9.27
C GLN A 26 -21.69 -10.07 -9.19
N ALA A 27 -21.14 -9.95 -7.98
CA ALA A 27 -19.73 -9.75 -7.73
C ALA A 27 -18.90 -10.97 -8.17
N ASN A 28 -17.82 -10.73 -8.92
CA ASN A 28 -16.82 -11.76 -9.17
C ASN A 28 -15.84 -11.85 -7.99
N LYS A 29 -14.89 -12.79 -8.06
CA LYS A 29 -13.90 -13.01 -6.99
C LYS A 29 -13.10 -11.75 -6.67
N HIS A 30 -12.55 -11.09 -7.69
CA HIS A 30 -11.81 -9.85 -7.53
C HIS A 30 -12.65 -8.73 -6.87
N ASP A 31 -13.91 -8.54 -7.31
CA ASP A 31 -14.79 -7.52 -6.73
C ASP A 31 -15.00 -7.78 -5.22
N LEU A 32 -15.17 -9.04 -4.84
CA LEU A 32 -15.30 -9.45 -3.44
C LEU A 32 -13.99 -9.26 -2.66
N PHE A 33 -12.84 -9.60 -3.23
CA PHE A 33 -11.53 -9.36 -2.64
C PHE A 33 -11.32 -7.87 -2.33
N ASP A 34 -11.51 -6.99 -3.31
CA ASP A 34 -11.40 -5.55 -3.12
C ASP A 34 -12.39 -5.05 -2.05
N ALA A 35 -13.63 -5.56 -2.07
CA ALA A 35 -14.64 -5.15 -1.10
C ALA A 35 -14.33 -5.56 0.34
N VAL A 36 -13.81 -6.77 0.54
CA VAL A 36 -13.39 -7.28 1.85
C VAL A 36 -12.16 -6.52 2.35
N SER A 37 -11.12 -6.42 1.53
CA SER A 37 -9.87 -5.73 1.89
C SER A 37 -10.09 -4.26 2.20
N ALA A 38 -10.86 -3.54 1.38
CA ALA A 38 -11.18 -2.14 1.65
C ALA A 38 -12.04 -1.96 2.91
N SER A 39 -12.93 -2.91 3.22
CA SER A 39 -13.73 -2.87 4.46
C SER A 39 -12.89 -3.14 5.71
N ALA A 40 -11.89 -4.01 5.61
CA ALA A 40 -10.90 -4.23 6.66
C ALA A 40 -10.02 -2.97 6.85
N LEU A 41 -9.55 -2.36 5.76
CA LEU A 41 -8.78 -1.12 5.81
C LEU A 41 -9.56 0.03 6.48
N GLU A 42 -10.87 0.15 6.23
CA GLU A 42 -11.72 1.15 6.90
C GLU A 42 -11.71 1.02 8.43
N ILE A 43 -11.62 -0.21 8.96
CA ILE A 43 -11.52 -0.46 10.40
C ILE A 43 -10.12 -0.06 10.92
N ILE A 44 -9.07 -0.26 10.13
CA ILE A 44 -7.67 0.03 10.49
C ILE A 44 -7.36 1.52 10.42
N MET A 45 -7.95 2.23 9.46
CA MET A 45 -7.65 3.62 9.11
C MET A 45 -7.70 4.60 10.31
N PRO A 46 -8.66 4.53 11.25
CA PRO A 46 -8.66 5.39 12.43
C PRO A 46 -7.39 5.26 13.27
N ASN A 47 -6.83 4.05 13.42
CA ASN A 47 -5.58 3.84 14.16
C ASN A 47 -4.42 4.49 13.44
N TRP A 48 -4.31 4.30 12.13
CA TRP A 48 -3.29 4.95 11.29
C TRP A 48 -3.35 6.48 11.43
N MET A 49 -4.54 7.06 11.28
CA MET A 49 -4.74 8.51 11.42
C MET A 49 -4.38 9.01 12.82
N ASN A 50 -4.69 8.24 13.87
CA ASN A 50 -4.35 8.59 15.24
C ASN A 50 -2.84 8.54 15.50
N THR A 51 -2.12 7.55 14.97
CA THR A 51 -0.66 7.49 15.02
C THR A 51 -0.03 8.74 14.40
N ARG A 52 -0.52 9.15 13.23
CA ARG A 52 -0.04 10.39 12.57
C ARG A 52 -0.31 11.63 13.42
N LYS A 53 -1.52 11.77 13.97
CA LYS A 53 -1.88 12.89 14.85
C LYS A 53 -0.98 12.95 16.08
N GLU A 54 -0.65 11.80 16.66
CA GLU A 54 0.24 11.73 17.82
C GLU A 54 1.66 12.18 17.46
N TYR A 55 2.20 11.75 16.31
CA TYR A 55 3.51 12.21 15.84
C TYR A 55 3.56 13.72 15.57
N GLU A 56 2.46 14.30 15.07
CA GLU A 56 2.34 15.74 14.84
C GLU A 56 2.18 16.52 16.17
N ALA A 57 1.39 16.01 17.12
CA ALA A 57 1.15 16.65 18.41
C ALA A 57 2.37 16.58 19.35
N LYS A 58 3.16 15.50 19.27
CA LYS A 58 4.38 15.30 20.06
C LYS A 58 5.54 15.00 19.11
N PRO A 59 6.20 16.05 18.57
CA PRO A 59 7.33 15.88 17.66
C PRO A 59 8.40 14.99 18.28
N THR A 60 8.46 13.76 17.77
CA THR A 60 9.37 12.71 18.22
C THR A 60 10.33 12.40 17.08
N LYS A 61 11.56 12.00 17.40
CA LYS A 61 12.50 11.55 16.38
C LYS A 61 11.92 10.31 15.68
N GLN A 62 11.81 10.37 14.36
CA GLN A 62 11.27 9.28 13.54
C GLN A 62 12.37 8.62 12.73
N LEU A 63 12.23 7.31 12.52
CA LEU A 63 13.09 6.53 11.61
C LEU A 63 12.49 6.53 10.20
N TYR A 64 13.31 6.80 9.20
CA TYR A 64 12.91 6.71 7.79
C TYR A 64 13.78 5.67 7.09
N TYR A 65 13.20 4.50 6.82
CA TYR A 65 13.87 3.39 6.15
C TYR A 65 13.71 3.53 4.63
N LEU A 66 14.78 3.92 3.95
CA LEU A 66 14.78 4.04 2.50
C LEU A 66 15.25 2.73 1.88
N SER A 67 14.42 2.11 1.04
CA SER A 67 14.78 0.88 0.33
C SER A 67 14.26 0.92 -1.10
N ALA A 68 15.05 0.37 -2.02
CA ALA A 68 14.60 0.14 -3.38
C ALA A 68 13.63 -1.06 -3.47
N GLU A 69 13.55 -1.91 -2.44
CA GLU A 69 12.70 -3.10 -2.41
C GLU A 69 11.94 -3.23 -1.10
N PHE A 70 10.68 -3.66 -1.18
CA PHE A 70 9.83 -4.12 -0.07
C PHE A 70 9.05 -5.35 -0.52
N LEU A 71 9.40 -6.53 0.02
CA LEU A 71 8.69 -7.77 -0.29
C LEU A 71 7.57 -7.97 0.74
N MET A 72 6.49 -7.20 0.57
CA MET A 72 5.36 -7.15 1.49
C MET A 72 4.61 -8.49 1.50
N GLY A 73 4.45 -9.10 0.33
CA GLY A 73 3.58 -10.25 0.11
C GLY A 73 2.10 -9.87 0.14
N ARG A 74 1.23 -10.85 0.32
CA ARG A 74 -0.21 -10.66 0.56
C ARG A 74 -0.49 -9.98 1.91
N ALA A 75 -1.36 -8.97 1.93
CA ALA A 75 -1.59 -8.11 3.08
C ALA A 75 -2.85 -8.48 3.88
N LEU A 76 -3.88 -9.07 3.26
CA LEU A 76 -5.16 -9.37 3.91
C LEU A 76 -4.98 -10.18 5.20
N GLY A 77 -4.31 -11.32 5.11
CA GLY A 77 -4.12 -12.20 6.26
C GLY A 77 -3.39 -11.49 7.41
N ASN A 78 -2.27 -10.82 7.10
CA ASN A 78 -1.46 -10.11 8.08
C ASN A 78 -2.24 -8.97 8.74
N ASN A 79 -2.96 -8.16 7.97
CA ASN A 79 -3.72 -7.02 8.48
C ASN A 79 -4.86 -7.46 9.38
N LEU A 80 -5.58 -8.53 9.01
CA LEU A 80 -6.67 -9.08 9.82
C LEU A 80 -6.16 -9.70 11.15
N ILE A 81 -5.02 -10.39 11.11
CA ILE A 81 -4.37 -10.97 12.31
C ILE A 81 -3.90 -9.86 13.24
N ASN A 82 -3.11 -8.91 12.73
CA ASN A 82 -2.51 -7.84 13.53
C ASN A 82 -3.56 -6.88 14.10
N SER A 83 -4.72 -6.77 13.44
CA SER A 83 -5.86 -5.98 13.94
C SER A 83 -6.77 -6.76 14.90
N GLY A 84 -6.56 -8.08 15.06
CA GLY A 84 -7.35 -8.93 15.95
C GLY A 84 -8.80 -9.16 15.48
N ILE A 85 -9.06 -9.07 14.18
CA ILE A 85 -10.41 -9.17 13.58
C ILE A 85 -10.57 -10.36 12.63
N MET A 86 -9.55 -11.19 12.46
CA MET A 86 -9.54 -12.34 11.54
C MET A 86 -10.77 -13.25 11.69
N GLU A 87 -11.03 -13.74 12.90
CA GLU A 87 -12.11 -14.71 13.12
C GLU A 87 -13.49 -14.06 12.93
N GLN A 88 -13.66 -12.82 13.37
CA GLN A 88 -14.91 -12.08 13.20
C GLN A 88 -15.20 -11.80 11.72
N VAL A 89 -14.18 -11.48 10.92
CA VAL A 89 -14.34 -11.32 9.47
C VAL A 89 -14.71 -12.65 8.82
N LYS A 90 -14.05 -13.76 9.19
CA LYS A 90 -14.40 -15.10 8.69
C LYS A 90 -15.86 -15.47 8.99
N ASP A 91 -16.32 -15.21 10.21
CA ASP A 91 -17.71 -15.46 10.61
C ASP A 91 -18.69 -14.62 9.77
N VAL A 92 -18.41 -13.34 9.57
CA VAL A 92 -19.26 -12.47 8.72
C VAL A 92 -19.28 -12.94 7.27
N LEU A 93 -18.14 -13.29 6.69
CA LEU A 93 -18.08 -13.79 5.31
C LEU A 93 -18.86 -15.10 5.17
N LYS A 94 -18.74 -15.99 6.16
CA LYS A 94 -19.50 -17.24 6.20
C LYS A 94 -21.01 -16.99 6.23
N ASP A 95 -21.49 -16.04 7.05
CA ASP A 95 -22.90 -15.63 7.09
C ASP A 95 -23.40 -15.06 5.75
N MET A 96 -22.49 -14.44 4.99
CA MET A 96 -22.76 -13.91 3.65
C MET A 96 -22.56 -14.96 2.53
N ASN A 97 -22.24 -16.20 2.89
CA ASN A 97 -21.91 -17.28 1.95
C ASN A 97 -20.71 -16.95 1.04
N ILE A 98 -19.72 -16.24 1.58
CA ILE A 98 -18.44 -15.91 0.95
C ILE A 98 -17.35 -16.74 1.65
N SER A 99 -16.54 -17.46 0.89
CA SER A 99 -15.40 -18.22 1.43
C SER A 99 -14.20 -17.32 1.59
N TYR A 100 -13.67 -17.21 2.82
CA TYR A 100 -12.44 -16.48 3.12
C TYR A 100 -11.26 -17.00 2.30
N ASP A 101 -11.08 -18.31 2.19
CA ASP A 101 -9.95 -18.90 1.46
C ASP A 101 -9.92 -18.46 -0.01
N PHE A 102 -11.09 -18.36 -0.66
CA PHE A 102 -11.16 -17.82 -2.03
C PHE A 102 -10.85 -16.33 -2.12
N ILE A 103 -11.10 -15.55 -1.08
CA ILE A 103 -10.74 -14.12 -1.03
C ILE A 103 -9.24 -13.98 -0.83
N GLU A 104 -8.65 -14.76 0.07
CA GLU A 104 -7.21 -14.75 0.35
C GLU A 104 -6.38 -15.22 -0.86
N ASP A 105 -6.86 -16.22 -1.60
CA ASP A 105 -6.19 -16.72 -2.81
C ASP A 105 -6.31 -15.78 -4.03
N GLU A 106 -7.27 -14.84 -4.02
CA GLU A 106 -7.43 -13.85 -5.08
C GLU A 106 -6.46 -12.66 -4.91
N GLU A 107 -5.88 -12.47 -3.72
CA GLU A 107 -4.95 -11.37 -3.47
C GLU A 107 -3.61 -11.59 -4.20
N PRO A 108 -3.19 -10.69 -5.10
CA PRO A 108 -1.86 -10.76 -5.70
C PRO A 108 -0.78 -10.34 -4.68
N ASP A 109 0.40 -10.94 -4.75
CA ASP A 109 1.57 -10.42 -4.05
C ASP A 109 1.94 -9.04 -4.61
N ALA A 110 2.24 -8.08 -3.72
CA ALA A 110 2.69 -6.77 -4.16
C ALA A 110 4.08 -6.86 -4.81
N GLY A 111 4.17 -6.51 -6.10
CA GLY A 111 5.39 -6.49 -6.90
C GLY A 111 6.37 -5.37 -6.52
N LEU A 112 6.69 -5.21 -5.24
CA LEU A 112 7.48 -4.12 -4.66
C LEU A 112 8.90 -4.53 -4.25
N GLY A 113 9.25 -5.81 -4.37
CA GLY A 113 10.58 -6.34 -4.05
C GLY A 113 10.76 -7.75 -4.58
N ASN A 114 11.99 -8.26 -4.54
CA ASN A 114 12.32 -9.58 -5.11
C ASN A 114 13.03 -10.47 -4.10
N GLY A 115 14.04 -9.94 -3.41
CA GLY A 115 14.96 -10.75 -2.61
C GLY A 115 14.84 -10.57 -1.10
N GLY A 116 15.83 -11.12 -0.39
CA GLY A 116 15.96 -11.00 1.06
C GLY A 116 16.14 -9.56 1.54
N LEU A 117 16.67 -8.66 0.71
CA LEU A 117 16.72 -7.23 1.01
C LEU A 117 15.31 -6.65 1.20
N GLY A 118 14.42 -6.90 0.23
CA GLY A 118 13.03 -6.47 0.30
C GLY A 118 12.28 -7.11 1.46
N ARG A 119 12.51 -8.40 1.74
CA ARG A 119 11.83 -9.07 2.86
C ARG A 119 12.31 -8.58 4.22
N LEU A 120 13.61 -8.29 4.36
CA LEU A 120 14.16 -7.68 5.59
C LEU A 120 13.51 -6.32 5.84
N ALA A 121 13.41 -5.47 4.81
CA ALA A 121 12.76 -4.17 4.91
C ALA A 121 11.30 -4.29 5.34
N ALA A 122 10.53 -5.22 4.75
CA ALA A 122 9.14 -5.48 5.13
C ALA A 122 9.02 -5.97 6.59
N CYS A 123 9.86 -6.92 7.02
CA CYS A 123 9.90 -7.39 8.41
C CYS A 123 10.26 -6.28 9.41
N PHE A 124 11.11 -5.33 9.02
CA PHE A 124 11.41 -4.16 9.85
C PHE A 124 10.19 -3.26 10.03
N LEU A 125 9.37 -3.03 8.99
CA LEU A 125 8.15 -2.23 9.13
C LEU A 125 7.16 -2.88 10.11
N ASP A 126 6.94 -4.20 10.00
CA ASP A 126 6.10 -4.94 10.94
C ASP A 126 6.62 -4.87 12.39
N SER A 127 7.94 -4.98 12.57
CA SER A 127 8.58 -4.85 13.88
C SER A 127 8.47 -3.43 14.46
N LEU A 128 8.63 -2.39 13.63
CA LEU A 128 8.46 -0.99 14.05
C LEU A 128 7.04 -0.74 14.52
N ALA A 129 6.04 -1.20 13.77
CA ALA A 129 4.63 -1.08 14.14
C ALA A 129 4.33 -1.84 15.44
N THR A 130 4.79 -3.08 15.57
CA THR A 130 4.55 -3.93 16.74
C THR A 130 5.20 -3.39 18.01
N LEU A 131 6.40 -2.82 17.90
CA LEU A 131 7.15 -2.26 19.04
C LEU A 131 6.82 -0.78 19.30
N GLU A 132 5.82 -0.23 18.60
CA GLU A 132 5.38 1.16 18.72
C GLU A 132 6.50 2.19 18.44
N TYR A 133 7.48 1.83 17.61
CA TYR A 133 8.56 2.73 17.24
C TYR A 133 8.11 3.69 16.12
N PRO A 134 8.35 5.00 16.26
CA PRO A 134 7.98 5.96 15.24
C PRO A 134 8.87 5.83 14.01
N GLY A 135 8.29 5.41 12.89
CA GLY A 135 8.99 5.35 11.63
C GLY A 135 8.16 4.98 10.42
N HIS A 136 8.77 5.14 9.25
CA HIS A 136 8.19 4.91 7.94
C HIS A 136 9.17 4.20 7.01
N GLY A 137 8.64 3.41 6.08
CA GLY A 137 9.37 2.94 4.90
C GLY A 137 9.12 3.86 3.71
N TYR A 138 10.15 4.15 2.92
CA TYR A 138 10.01 4.82 1.62
C TYR A 138 10.66 3.97 0.54
N GLY A 139 9.90 3.74 -0.53
CA GLY A 139 10.34 2.99 -1.70
C GLY A 139 9.71 3.51 -2.99
N ILE A 140 9.82 2.71 -4.05
CA ILE A 140 9.25 3.01 -5.36
C ILE A 140 8.08 2.05 -5.59
N ARG A 141 6.95 2.60 -6.07
CA ARG A 141 5.77 1.82 -6.45
C ARG A 141 5.96 1.26 -7.86
N TYR A 142 6.61 0.10 -7.98
CA TYR A 142 6.85 -0.54 -9.27
C TYR A 142 5.55 -1.08 -9.88
N GLU A 143 5.31 -0.75 -11.15
CA GLU A 143 4.11 -1.21 -11.86
C GLU A 143 4.18 -2.69 -12.22
N TYR A 144 5.37 -3.19 -12.58
CA TYR A 144 5.57 -4.54 -13.13
C TYR A 144 6.50 -5.44 -12.33
N GLY A 145 6.79 -5.08 -11.08
CA GLY A 145 7.71 -5.82 -10.21
C GLY A 145 9.06 -6.11 -10.87
N MET A 146 9.58 -7.32 -10.64
CA MET A 146 10.77 -7.82 -11.34
C MET A 146 10.36 -8.61 -12.60
N PHE A 147 9.64 -9.73 -12.43
CA PHE A 147 8.96 -10.50 -13.48
C PHE A 147 8.10 -11.62 -12.84
N GLU A 148 7.06 -12.05 -13.54
CA GLU A 148 6.33 -13.29 -13.30
C GLU A 148 7.02 -14.45 -14.03
N GLN A 149 7.46 -15.47 -13.29
CA GLN A 149 8.20 -16.61 -13.84
C GLN A 149 7.26 -17.70 -14.35
N HIS A 150 7.43 -18.09 -15.62
CA HIS A 150 6.78 -19.26 -16.21
C HIS A 150 7.83 -20.27 -16.67
N ILE A 151 7.50 -21.56 -16.61
CA ILE A 151 8.34 -22.64 -17.17
C ILE A 151 7.68 -23.16 -18.44
N ILE A 152 8.24 -22.84 -19.60
CA ILE A 152 7.71 -23.25 -20.91
C ILE A 152 8.76 -24.13 -21.59
N ASN A 153 8.40 -25.38 -21.91
CA ASN A 153 9.29 -26.38 -22.50
C ASN A 153 10.59 -26.62 -21.70
N GLY A 154 10.55 -26.48 -20.37
CA GLY A 154 11.69 -26.70 -19.48
C GLY A 154 12.61 -25.49 -19.28
N GLU A 155 12.28 -24.34 -19.89
CA GLU A 155 13.05 -23.09 -19.78
C GLU A 155 12.25 -22.00 -19.05
N GLN A 156 12.96 -21.08 -18.39
CA GLN A 156 12.36 -19.90 -17.79
C GLN A 156 11.92 -18.93 -18.89
N VAL A 157 10.69 -18.44 -18.78
CA VAL A 157 10.14 -17.34 -19.57
C VAL A 157 9.60 -16.29 -18.61
N GLU A 158 9.93 -15.03 -18.87
CA GLU A 158 9.65 -13.89 -18.00
C GLU A 158 8.49 -13.08 -18.58
N PHE A 159 7.46 -12.84 -17.76
CA PHE A 159 6.35 -11.95 -18.09
C PHE A 159 6.31 -10.76 -17.12
N PRO A 160 5.71 -9.62 -17.49
CA PRO A 160 5.48 -8.53 -16.54
C PRO A 160 4.54 -8.97 -15.41
N ASP A 161 4.90 -8.69 -14.15
CA ASP A 161 4.00 -8.92 -13.01
C ASP A 161 2.88 -7.88 -13.03
N ASN A 162 1.63 -8.32 -13.19
CA ASN A 162 0.48 -7.43 -13.33
C ASN A 162 -0.31 -7.27 -12.03
N TRP A 163 0.34 -7.26 -10.86
CA TRP A 163 -0.31 -7.05 -9.56
C TRP A 163 -1.18 -5.77 -9.49
N LEU A 164 -0.83 -4.74 -10.26
CA LEU A 164 -1.60 -3.48 -10.39
C LEU A 164 -2.56 -3.42 -11.57
N LYS A 165 -2.89 -4.57 -12.19
CA LYS A 165 -3.96 -4.65 -13.20
C LYS A 165 -5.26 -4.04 -12.69
N HIS A 166 -5.52 -4.21 -11.40
CA HIS A 166 -6.53 -3.49 -10.65
C HIS A 166 -5.84 -2.63 -9.58
N ARG A 167 -6.54 -1.59 -9.11
CA ARG A 167 -6.01 -0.79 -8.00
C ARG A 167 -5.89 -1.67 -6.76
N ASP A 168 -4.77 -1.54 -6.05
CA ASP A 168 -4.59 -2.20 -4.75
C ASP A 168 -5.57 -1.62 -3.70
N PRO A 169 -6.41 -2.43 -3.04
CA PRO A 169 -7.29 -1.95 -1.98
C PRO A 169 -6.55 -1.40 -0.75
N TRP A 170 -5.27 -1.77 -0.54
CA TRP A 170 -4.48 -1.38 0.63
C TRP A 170 -3.82 -0.01 0.51
N GLU A 171 -3.75 0.58 -0.69
CA GLU A 171 -3.05 1.84 -0.90
C GLU A 171 -3.96 3.08 -0.90
N VAL A 172 -3.45 4.19 -0.36
CA VAL A 172 -4.09 5.51 -0.38
C VAL A 172 -3.20 6.48 -1.16
N LYS A 173 -3.70 6.96 -2.31
CA LYS A 173 -3.02 7.97 -3.12
C LYS A 173 -3.01 9.34 -2.42
N ARG A 174 -1.84 9.94 -2.26
CA ARG A 174 -1.63 11.24 -1.62
C ARG A 174 -1.18 12.31 -2.61
N SER A 175 -2.07 12.66 -3.53
CA SER A 175 -1.80 13.70 -4.54
C SER A 175 -1.50 15.07 -3.90
N ASP A 176 -1.99 15.31 -2.68
CA ASP A 176 -1.72 16.49 -1.85
C ASP A 176 -0.25 16.61 -1.42
N LEU A 177 0.50 15.51 -1.44
CA LEU A 177 1.89 15.43 -1.03
C LEU A 177 2.87 15.27 -2.22
N ALA A 178 2.39 15.49 -3.44
CA ALA A 178 3.22 15.33 -4.63
C ALA A 178 4.39 16.33 -4.65
N VAL A 179 5.57 15.86 -5.05
CA VAL A 179 6.79 16.68 -5.14
C VAL A 179 7.37 16.65 -6.55
N THR A 180 8.10 17.69 -6.92
CA THR A 180 8.85 17.74 -8.18
C THR A 180 10.25 17.16 -8.00
N VAL A 181 10.60 16.17 -8.82
CA VAL A 181 11.95 15.59 -8.90
C VAL A 181 12.58 16.05 -10.21
N LYS A 182 13.84 16.49 -10.15
CA LYS A 182 14.56 17.03 -11.31
C LYS A 182 15.70 16.11 -11.73
N PHE A 183 15.84 15.87 -13.04
CA PHE A 183 16.93 15.10 -13.64
C PHE A 183 17.74 15.94 -14.63
N GLY A 184 19.05 15.70 -14.68
CA GLY A 184 19.96 16.42 -15.56
C GLY A 184 20.04 17.91 -15.24
N GLY A 185 19.98 18.75 -16.28
CA GLY A 185 20.07 20.21 -16.15
C GLY A 185 21.48 20.75 -15.93
N GLN A 186 21.56 22.05 -15.67
CA GLN A 186 22.80 22.78 -15.45
C GLN A 186 22.72 23.57 -14.15
N ILE A 187 23.77 23.48 -13.33
CA ILE A 187 23.90 24.31 -12.13
C ILE A 187 24.19 25.74 -12.60
N LYS A 188 23.34 26.66 -12.17
CA LYS A 188 23.56 28.10 -12.27
C LYS A 188 23.83 28.70 -10.89
N TYR A 189 24.51 29.83 -10.91
CA TYR A 189 24.83 30.63 -9.75
C TYR A 189 24.15 31.99 -9.89
N GLY A 190 23.62 32.50 -8.78
CA GLY A 190 23.12 33.86 -8.68
C GLY A 190 23.17 34.35 -7.24
N LYS A 191 22.77 35.60 -7.04
CA LYS A 191 22.57 36.18 -5.72
C LYS A 191 21.08 36.35 -5.45
N THR A 192 20.63 36.02 -4.25
CA THR A 192 19.29 36.36 -3.78
C THR A 192 19.15 37.88 -3.56
N PRO A 193 17.94 38.42 -3.40
CA PRO A 193 17.73 39.85 -3.14
C PRO A 193 18.48 40.39 -1.89
N ASP A 194 18.75 39.52 -0.90
CA ASP A 194 19.54 39.81 0.29
C ASP A 194 21.06 39.57 0.10
N GLY A 195 21.52 39.31 -1.13
CA GLY A 195 22.93 39.22 -1.52
C GLY A 195 23.60 37.87 -1.27
N GLN A 196 22.88 36.88 -0.74
CA GLN A 196 23.40 35.53 -0.49
C GLN A 196 23.58 34.76 -1.78
N ASP A 197 24.65 33.96 -1.82
CA ASP A 197 24.93 33.08 -2.94
C ASP A 197 23.90 31.95 -3.00
N ARG A 198 23.33 31.73 -4.18
CA ARG A 198 22.37 30.65 -4.40
C ARG A 198 22.67 29.93 -5.69
N PHE A 199 22.71 28.60 -5.57
CA PHE A 199 22.76 27.70 -6.70
C PHE A 199 21.35 27.23 -7.03
N TYR A 200 21.03 27.16 -8.31
CA TYR A 200 19.76 26.62 -8.79
C TYR A 200 19.98 25.83 -10.08
N LEU A 201 19.09 24.90 -10.36
CA LEU A 201 19.15 24.02 -11.52
C LEU A 201 18.28 24.60 -12.63
N GLU A 202 18.86 24.87 -13.79
CA GLU A 202 18.13 25.26 -15.02
C GLU A 202 18.11 24.13 -16.04
N ASN A 203 17.11 24.14 -16.92
CA ASN A 203 16.97 23.19 -18.03
C ASN A 203 16.97 21.71 -17.59
N ALA A 204 16.47 21.44 -16.38
CA ALA A 204 16.29 20.08 -15.90
C ALA A 204 14.98 19.50 -16.41
N GLU A 205 14.96 18.19 -16.64
CA GLU A 205 13.72 17.45 -16.80
C GLU A 205 13.03 17.36 -15.44
N GLU A 206 11.73 17.67 -15.39
CA GLU A 206 10.96 17.64 -14.15
C GLU A 206 9.88 16.57 -14.23
N ILE A 207 9.84 15.70 -13.22
CA ILE A 207 8.76 14.72 -13.03
C ILE A 207 8.05 14.97 -11.71
N THR A 208 6.80 14.51 -11.62
CA THR A 208 6.02 14.54 -10.38
C THR A 208 6.08 13.18 -9.69
N ALA A 209 6.63 13.14 -8.47
CA ALA A 209 6.53 11.97 -7.60
C ALA A 209 5.28 12.12 -6.72
N THR A 210 4.28 11.26 -6.93
CA THR A 210 3.05 11.21 -6.12
C THR A 210 3.12 10.03 -5.14
N PRO A 211 3.08 10.27 -3.82
CA PRO A 211 3.09 9.19 -2.84
C PRO A 211 1.81 8.36 -2.85
N TYR A 212 1.96 7.07 -2.54
CA TYR A 212 0.90 6.14 -2.19
C TYR A 212 1.27 5.55 -0.83
N ASP A 213 0.42 5.78 0.16
CA ASP A 213 0.58 5.24 1.51
C ASP A 213 0.02 3.82 1.53
N MET A 214 0.77 2.84 2.07
CA MET A 214 0.35 1.45 2.30
C MET A 214 0.57 1.07 3.77
#